data_AF-A0A6L5Y3S1-F1
#
_entry.id   AF-A0A6L5Y3S1-F1
#
_cell.length_a   1.000
_cell.length_b   1.000
_cell.length_c   1.000
_cell.angle_alpha   90.00
_cell.angle_beta   90.00
_cell.angle_gamma   90.00
#
_symmetry.space_group_name_H-M   'P 1'
#
loop_
_entity.id
_entity.type
_entity.pdbx_description
1 polymer ?
#
loop_
_entity_poly.entity_id
_entity_poly.type
_entity_poly.pdbx_seq_one_letter_code
_entity_poly.pdbx_strand_id
1 'polypeptide(L)'
;MMTYVISGYALVAKALVPATAAYILFLAILAVSGNRKMISAHLLYLKEFIFLVYILSAGIITGLVFPESWRFDPDFSFNLTPFTNESLTMIFFNVLLFLPMGILLPAIFRRMNSWRNILTAAVLIPVGVEVTQMIFAGRLADIDDVIANFLGCMLGYVVYRILPALFCNRKKRPVGLGTASVLVDFIALCWGVTLRGWCLGDLVFRHLGLSAWSNNSDGVYAMSGVHYPEIVTLLLLGGALLLAGRYNKDYLAAPGAVVAVAGGVYTIVSMLLSVH
;
A
#
# COMPACT_ATOMS: atom_id res chain seq x y z
N MET A 1 8.41 -0.17 -20.59
CA MET A 1 7.62 -1.08 -19.72
C MET A 1 8.16 -2.52 -19.77
N MET A 2 8.31 -3.13 -20.95
CA MET A 2 8.77 -4.52 -21.10
C MET A 2 10.16 -4.79 -20.49
N THR A 3 11.08 -3.83 -20.59
CA THR A 3 12.42 -3.88 -19.96
C THR A 3 12.38 -3.94 -18.43
N TYR A 4 11.48 -3.18 -17.80
CA TYR A 4 11.30 -3.18 -16.33
C TYR A 4 10.69 -4.50 -15.81
N VAL A 5 9.79 -5.11 -16.58
CA VAL A 5 9.20 -6.40 -16.21
C VAL A 5 10.25 -7.52 -16.28
N ILE A 6 11.06 -7.52 -17.33
CA ILE A 6 12.14 -8.50 -17.52
C ILE A 6 13.22 -8.35 -16.45
N SER A 7 13.61 -7.12 -16.10
CA SER A 7 14.55 -6.88 -15.01
C SER A 7 13.97 -7.29 -13.65
N GLY A 8 12.69 -7.02 -13.40
CA GLY A 8 11.98 -7.47 -12.21
C GLY A 8 12.02 -8.99 -12.02
N TYR A 9 11.72 -9.76 -13.08
CA TYR A 9 11.82 -11.22 -13.05
C TYR A 9 13.24 -11.70 -12.70
N ALA A 10 14.27 -11.10 -13.30
CA ALA A 10 15.65 -11.45 -13.03
C ALA A 10 16.04 -11.17 -11.56
N LEU A 11 15.51 -10.11 -10.94
CA LEU A 11 15.76 -9.78 -9.53
C LEU A 11 15.08 -10.78 -8.59
N VAL A 12 13.85 -11.21 -8.90
CA VAL A 12 13.17 -12.28 -8.15
C VAL A 12 13.95 -13.60 -8.26
N ALA A 13 14.47 -13.93 -9.44
CA ALA A 13 15.33 -15.10 -9.64
C ALA A 13 16.62 -15.02 -8.80
N LYS A 14 17.22 -13.84 -8.66
CA LYS A 14 18.37 -13.63 -7.77
C LYS A 14 18.02 -13.81 -6.30
N ALA A 15 16.82 -13.41 -5.86
CA ALA A 15 16.34 -13.58 -4.48
C ALA A 15 16.04 -15.05 -4.13
N LEU A 16 15.62 -15.85 -5.10
CA LEU A 16 15.28 -17.27 -4.92
C LEU A 16 16.45 -18.09 -4.38
N VAL A 17 17.68 -17.84 -4.84
CA VAL A 17 18.88 -18.59 -4.43
C VAL A 17 19.20 -18.43 -2.93
N PRO A 18 19.37 -17.22 -2.37
CA PRO A 18 19.57 -17.05 -0.93
C PRO A 18 18.34 -17.45 -0.12
N ALA A 19 17.12 -17.25 -0.63
CA ALA A 19 15.89 -17.70 0.05
C ALA A 19 15.85 -19.22 0.21
N THR A 20 16.16 -19.97 -0.86
CA THR A 20 16.20 -21.44 -0.82
C THR A 20 17.32 -21.94 0.09
N ALA A 21 18.52 -21.34 0.04
CA ALA A 21 19.61 -21.70 0.93
C ALA A 21 19.23 -21.50 2.42
N ALA A 22 18.67 -20.33 2.77
CA ALA A 22 18.22 -20.04 4.12
C ALA A 22 17.09 -20.98 4.58
N TYR A 23 16.16 -21.32 3.68
CA TYR A 23 15.08 -22.26 3.96
C TYR A 23 15.59 -23.69 4.17
N ILE A 24 16.54 -24.16 3.36
CA ILE A 24 17.19 -25.47 3.54
C ILE A 24 17.94 -25.52 4.87
N LEU A 25 18.67 -24.46 5.24
CA LEU A 25 19.36 -24.37 6.51
C LEU A 25 18.38 -24.44 7.69
N PHE A 26 17.28 -23.69 7.62
CA PHE A 26 16.21 -23.76 8.61
C PHE A 26 15.66 -25.19 8.75
N LEU A 27 15.39 -25.87 7.63
CA LEU A 27 14.94 -27.27 7.65
C LEU A 27 16.00 -28.22 8.24
N ALA A 28 17.28 -28.02 7.96
CA ALA A 28 18.36 -28.82 8.51
C ALA A 28 18.43 -28.69 10.03
N ILE A 29 18.32 -27.46 10.56
CA ILE A 29 18.28 -27.19 12.01
C ILE A 29 17.09 -27.91 12.65
N LEU A 30 15.92 -27.88 12.01
CA LEU A 30 14.74 -28.60 12.51
C LEU A 30 14.90 -30.11 12.48
N ALA A 31 15.50 -30.66 11.42
CA ALA A 31 15.78 -32.09 11.32
C ALA A 31 16.72 -32.55 12.44
N VAL A 32 17.78 -31.78 12.73
CA VAL A 32 18.73 -32.05 13.82
C VAL A 32 18.07 -31.91 15.19
N SER A 33 17.11 -30.99 15.36
CA SER A 33 16.37 -30.81 16.62
C SER A 33 15.47 -32.00 17.02
N GLY A 34 15.26 -32.97 16.12
CA GLY A 34 14.47 -34.18 16.39
C GLY A 34 12.96 -33.95 16.55
N ASN A 35 12.48 -32.71 16.37
CA ASN A 35 11.08 -32.35 16.61
C ASN A 35 10.14 -32.79 15.47
N ARG A 36 9.78 -34.08 15.46
CA ARG A 36 8.96 -34.71 14.40
C ARG A 36 7.61 -34.03 14.15
N LYS A 37 6.99 -33.41 15.17
CA LYS A 37 5.75 -32.63 15.02
C LYS A 37 5.97 -31.40 14.13
N MET A 38 7.10 -30.73 14.28
CA MET A 38 7.45 -29.53 13.54
C MET A 38 7.81 -29.84 12.07
N ILE A 39 8.39 -31.02 11.82
CA ILE A 39 8.67 -31.53 10.47
C ILE A 39 7.35 -31.89 9.74
N SER A 40 6.38 -32.50 10.43
CA SER A 40 5.08 -32.78 9.81
C SER A 40 4.28 -31.51 9.48
N ALA A 41 4.56 -30.41 10.18
CA ALA A 41 3.99 -29.09 9.89
C ALA A 41 4.67 -28.39 8.69
N HIS A 42 5.69 -28.97 8.03
CA HIS A 42 6.47 -28.23 7.03
C HIS A 42 5.67 -27.79 5.79
N LEU A 43 4.65 -28.55 5.37
CA LEU A 43 3.74 -28.14 4.29
C LEU A 43 2.96 -26.86 4.65
N LEU A 44 2.92 -26.48 5.93
CA LEU A 44 2.33 -25.23 6.42
C LEU A 44 3.30 -24.03 6.35
N TYR A 45 4.62 -24.26 6.16
CA TYR A 45 5.65 -23.19 6.10
C TYR A 45 5.87 -22.59 4.71
N LEU A 46 5.09 -23.00 3.70
CA LEU A 46 5.22 -22.51 2.33
C LEU A 46 5.00 -20.99 2.23
N LYS A 47 4.07 -20.44 3.02
CA LYS A 47 3.79 -19.00 3.04
C LYS A 47 4.94 -18.19 3.67
N GLU A 48 5.63 -18.73 4.66
CA GLU A 48 6.84 -18.15 5.25
C GLU A 48 8.00 -18.15 4.24
N PHE A 49 8.14 -19.23 3.47
CA PHE A 49 9.11 -19.28 2.36
C PHE A 49 8.79 -18.23 1.28
N ILE A 50 7.54 -18.12 0.84
CA ILE A 50 7.11 -17.10 -0.12
C ILE A 50 7.40 -15.69 0.42
N PHE A 51 7.15 -15.46 1.69
CA PHE A 51 7.44 -14.18 2.33
C PHE A 51 8.94 -13.89 2.42
N LEU A 52 9.77 -14.90 2.69
CA LEU A 52 11.21 -14.74 2.63
C LEU A 52 11.69 -14.37 1.22
N VAL A 53 11.22 -15.07 0.19
CA VAL A 53 11.51 -14.73 -1.22
C VAL A 53 11.07 -13.29 -1.52
N TYR A 54 9.88 -12.90 -1.06
CA TYR A 54 9.36 -11.55 -1.22
C TYR A 54 10.26 -10.50 -0.56
N ILE A 55 10.60 -10.65 0.72
CA ILE A 55 11.43 -9.70 1.46
C ILE A 55 12.81 -9.56 0.81
N LEU A 56 13.42 -10.67 0.40
CA LEU A 56 14.70 -10.63 -0.30
C LEU A 56 14.58 -9.96 -1.67
N SER A 57 13.51 -10.24 -2.42
CA SER A 57 13.26 -9.59 -3.72
C SER A 57 13.09 -8.08 -3.56
N ALA A 58 12.25 -7.65 -2.62
CA ALA A 58 12.03 -6.23 -2.32
C ALA A 58 13.31 -5.55 -1.84
N GLY A 59 14.07 -6.20 -0.94
CA GLY A 59 15.35 -5.71 -0.46
C GLY A 59 16.42 -5.60 -1.56
N ILE A 60 16.42 -6.49 -2.54
CA ILE A 60 17.31 -6.42 -3.70
C ILE A 60 16.89 -5.28 -4.64
N ILE A 61 15.59 -5.14 -4.92
CA ILE A 61 15.03 -4.06 -5.77
C ILE A 61 15.35 -2.69 -5.17
N THR A 62 15.24 -2.56 -3.85
CA THR A 62 15.48 -1.32 -3.11
C THR A 62 16.96 -1.01 -2.87
N GLY A 63 17.87 -1.96 -3.14
CA GLY A 63 19.32 -1.79 -2.92
C GLY A 63 19.74 -1.94 -1.46
N LEU A 64 18.95 -2.64 -0.64
CA LEU A 64 19.23 -2.83 0.79
C LEU A 64 20.00 -4.12 1.08
N VAL A 65 19.89 -5.14 0.22
CA VAL A 65 20.44 -6.48 0.51
C VAL A 65 21.94 -6.58 0.22
N PHE A 66 22.43 -5.90 -0.81
CA PHE A 66 23.80 -6.06 -1.31
C PHE A 66 24.66 -4.86 -0.90
N PRO A 67 25.74 -5.04 -0.12
CA PRO A 67 26.63 -3.95 0.29
C PRO A 67 27.23 -3.16 -0.88
N GLU A 68 27.34 -3.77 -2.06
CA GLU A 68 27.83 -3.12 -3.28
C GLU A 68 26.89 -2.00 -3.78
N SER A 69 25.62 -2.05 -3.38
CA SER A 69 24.64 -0.99 -3.66
C SER A 69 24.61 0.11 -2.61
N TRP A 70 25.36 -0.03 -1.52
CA TRP A 70 25.40 0.95 -0.44
C TRP A 70 26.33 2.10 -0.80
N ARG A 71 25.84 3.31 -0.59
CA ARG A 71 26.53 4.57 -0.87
C ARG A 71 26.21 5.51 0.27
N PHE A 72 27.10 5.63 1.23
CA PHE A 72 26.86 6.51 2.37
C PHE A 72 26.93 7.97 1.92
N ASP A 73 25.82 8.70 2.15
CA ASP A 73 25.72 10.13 1.96
C ASP A 73 25.58 10.80 3.33
N PRO A 74 26.57 11.60 3.79
CA PRO A 74 26.53 12.22 5.11
C PRO A 74 25.49 13.35 5.23
N ASP A 75 25.01 13.89 4.12
CA ASP A 75 24.13 15.07 4.12
C ASP A 75 22.65 14.71 4.32
N PHE A 76 22.30 13.40 4.28
CA PHE A 76 20.95 12.86 4.48
C PHE A 76 19.85 13.68 3.77
N SER A 77 19.63 13.39 2.49
CA SER A 77 18.61 14.10 1.71
C SER A 77 17.21 13.52 1.93
N PHE A 78 16.20 14.37 2.16
CA PHE A 78 14.79 13.97 2.24
C PHE A 78 13.85 14.97 1.54
N ASN A 79 12.77 14.44 0.94
CA ASN A 79 11.67 15.21 0.34
C ASN A 79 10.37 14.96 1.12
N LEU A 80 9.78 16.04 1.65
CA LEU A 80 8.51 16.01 2.40
C LEU A 80 7.39 16.81 1.71
N THR A 81 7.63 17.27 0.48
CA THR A 81 6.60 17.92 -0.33
C THR A 81 6.03 16.87 -1.29
N PRO A 82 4.79 16.43 -1.07
CA PRO A 82 4.21 15.36 -1.88
C PRO A 82 3.90 15.84 -3.30
N PHE A 83 4.05 14.94 -4.26
CA PHE A 83 3.65 15.03 -5.67
C PHE A 83 4.28 16.19 -6.48
N THR A 84 5.40 16.76 -6.02
CA THR A 84 6.03 17.90 -6.72
C THR A 84 6.72 17.49 -8.02
N ASN A 85 7.40 16.34 -8.03
CA ASN A 85 8.19 15.86 -9.17
C ASN A 85 7.96 14.38 -9.51
N GLU A 86 6.91 13.77 -8.96
CA GLU A 86 6.71 12.34 -9.09
C GLU A 86 6.00 11.89 -10.35
N SER A 87 6.34 10.68 -10.78
CA SER A 87 5.72 10.04 -11.94
C SER A 87 4.64 9.06 -11.48
N LEU A 88 3.47 9.10 -12.10
CA LEU A 88 2.41 8.09 -11.90
C LEU A 88 2.93 6.66 -12.08
N THR A 89 3.93 6.47 -12.95
CA THR A 89 4.55 5.16 -13.18
C THR A 89 5.36 4.69 -11.96
N MET A 90 6.08 5.58 -11.27
CA MET A 90 6.86 5.24 -10.09
C MET A 90 5.95 4.91 -8.90
N ILE A 91 4.92 5.75 -8.67
CA ILE A 91 3.90 5.48 -7.67
C ILE A 91 3.26 4.11 -7.89
N PHE A 92 2.89 3.79 -9.14
CA PHE A 92 2.31 2.49 -9.47
C PHE A 92 3.25 1.32 -9.14
N PHE A 93 4.54 1.43 -9.44
CA PHE A 93 5.50 0.36 -9.11
C PHE A 93 5.73 0.19 -7.61
N ASN A 94 5.75 1.28 -6.84
CA ASN A 94 5.87 1.23 -5.39
C ASN A 94 4.63 0.60 -4.73
N VAL A 95 3.43 0.97 -5.20
CA VAL A 95 2.17 0.31 -4.81
C VAL A 95 2.24 -1.19 -5.09
N LEU A 96 2.68 -1.59 -6.28
CA LEU A 96 2.79 -2.99 -6.68
C LEU A 96 3.83 -3.75 -5.84
N LEU A 97 4.94 -3.09 -5.47
CA LEU A 97 6.00 -3.67 -4.64
C LEU A 97 5.51 -3.99 -3.22
N PHE A 98 4.66 -3.15 -2.65
CA PHE A 98 4.14 -3.31 -1.28
C PHE A 98 2.81 -4.07 -1.20
N LEU A 99 2.12 -4.29 -2.32
CA LEU A 99 0.89 -5.09 -2.37
C LEU A 99 1.05 -6.51 -1.78
N PRO A 100 2.10 -7.29 -2.12
CA PRO A 100 2.33 -8.60 -1.51
C PRO A 100 2.54 -8.52 0.01
N MET A 101 3.18 -7.46 0.53
CA MET A 101 3.36 -7.26 1.97
C MET A 101 2.02 -7.21 2.70
N GLY A 102 1.07 -6.44 2.17
CA GLY A 102 -0.28 -6.31 2.72
C GLY A 102 -1.06 -7.63 2.77
N ILE A 103 -0.79 -8.53 1.83
CA ILE A 103 -1.39 -9.87 1.77
C ILE A 103 -0.70 -10.82 2.77
N LEU A 104 0.63 -10.84 2.77
CA LEU A 104 1.42 -11.85 3.48
C LEU A 104 1.51 -11.57 4.99
N LEU A 105 1.57 -10.31 5.42
CA LEU A 105 1.62 -9.93 6.83
C LEU A 105 0.50 -10.59 7.67
N PRO A 106 -0.80 -10.42 7.36
CA PRO A 106 -1.87 -11.05 8.13
C PRO A 106 -1.98 -12.58 7.90
N ALA A 107 -1.47 -13.10 6.78
CA ALA A 107 -1.46 -14.53 6.48
C ALA A 107 -0.44 -15.30 7.35
N ILE A 108 0.68 -14.67 7.66
CA ILE A 108 1.77 -15.23 8.46
C ILE A 108 1.55 -14.91 9.94
N PHE A 109 1.39 -13.63 10.24
CA PHE A 109 1.28 -13.15 11.61
C PHE A 109 -0.19 -12.94 11.96
N ARG A 110 -0.77 -13.86 12.73
CA ARG A 110 -2.19 -13.77 13.16
C ARG A 110 -2.52 -12.45 13.85
N ARG A 111 -1.57 -11.84 14.57
CA ARG A 111 -1.73 -10.52 15.21
C ARG A 111 -1.93 -9.42 14.16
N MET A 112 -1.35 -9.54 12.97
CA MET A 112 -1.49 -8.56 11.88
C MET A 112 -2.84 -8.65 11.15
N ASN A 113 -3.69 -9.63 11.47
CA ASN A 113 -5.05 -9.72 10.95
C ASN A 113 -6.03 -8.76 11.66
N SER A 114 -5.59 -7.54 11.93
CA SER A 114 -6.37 -6.45 12.50
C SER A 114 -6.10 -5.18 11.69
N TRP A 115 -7.15 -4.43 11.36
CA TRP A 115 -7.04 -3.17 10.63
C TRP A 115 -6.09 -2.17 11.31
N ARG A 116 -6.06 -2.13 12.64
CA ARG A 116 -5.14 -1.23 13.37
C ARG A 116 -3.69 -1.63 13.18
N ASN A 117 -3.40 -2.92 13.29
CA ASN A 117 -2.03 -3.42 13.20
C ASN A 117 -1.49 -3.31 11.78
N ILE A 118 -2.33 -3.57 10.77
CA ILE A 118 -1.90 -3.39 9.38
C ILE A 118 -1.72 -1.91 9.03
N LEU A 119 -2.57 -1.01 9.54
CA LEU A 119 -2.38 0.44 9.37
C LEU A 119 -1.06 0.89 9.97
N THR A 120 -0.74 0.46 11.20
CA THR A 120 0.54 0.78 11.84
C THR A 120 1.72 0.24 11.04
N ALA A 121 1.66 -1.00 10.55
CA ALA A 121 2.74 -1.55 9.71
C ALA A 121 2.85 -0.88 8.34
N ALA A 122 1.72 -0.50 7.73
CA ALA A 122 1.68 0.20 6.44
C ALA A 122 2.32 1.59 6.52
N VAL A 123 2.45 2.19 7.72
CA VAL A 123 3.17 3.44 7.93
C VAL A 123 4.61 3.18 8.37
N LEU A 124 4.82 2.37 9.41
CA LEU A 124 6.14 2.20 10.01
C LEU A 124 7.13 1.47 9.11
N ILE A 125 6.69 0.46 8.34
CA ILE A 125 7.60 -0.30 7.49
C ILE A 125 8.10 0.57 6.33
N PRO A 126 7.25 1.25 5.53
CA PRO A 126 7.75 2.13 4.48
C PRO A 126 8.66 3.25 4.99
N VAL A 127 8.29 3.91 6.10
CA VAL A 127 9.17 4.92 6.73
C VAL A 127 10.51 4.32 7.12
N GLY A 128 10.52 3.12 7.72
CA GLY A 128 11.77 2.42 8.05
C GLY A 128 12.60 2.07 6.83
N VAL A 129 11.97 1.68 5.71
CA VAL A 129 12.65 1.39 4.44
C VAL A 129 13.31 2.64 3.88
N GLU A 130 12.58 3.76 3.78
CA GLU A 130 13.14 5.04 3.31
C GLU A 130 14.30 5.52 4.18
N VAL A 131 14.14 5.47 5.51
CA VAL A 131 15.21 5.85 6.44
C VAL A 131 16.44 4.96 6.27
N THR A 132 16.24 3.65 6.06
CA THR A 132 17.36 2.72 5.82
C THR A 132 18.04 3.00 4.48
N GLN A 133 17.28 3.28 3.43
CA GLN A 133 17.84 3.62 2.11
C GLN A 133 18.58 4.97 2.14
N MET A 134 18.09 5.94 2.89
CA MET A 134 18.77 7.21 3.10
C MET A 134 20.11 7.02 3.80
N ILE A 135 20.14 6.20 4.86
CA ILE A 135 21.37 5.96 5.64
C ILE A 135 22.39 5.12 4.85
N PHE A 136 21.97 4.02 4.26
CA PHE A 136 22.89 3.01 3.70
C PHE A 136 23.06 3.13 2.19
N ALA A 137 22.02 3.52 1.45
CA ALA A 137 22.05 3.59 -0.01
C ALA A 137 22.24 5.03 -0.55
N GLY A 138 22.28 6.04 0.33
CA GLY A 138 22.48 7.45 -0.05
C GLY A 138 21.38 7.96 -0.97
N ARG A 139 20.17 7.42 -0.80
CA ARG A 139 19.00 7.79 -1.59
C ARG A 139 18.24 8.92 -0.90
N LEU A 140 17.63 9.77 -1.70
CA LEU A 140 16.65 10.75 -1.24
C LEU A 140 15.47 9.98 -0.62
N ALA A 141 15.20 10.18 0.67
CA ALA A 141 13.99 9.64 1.28
C ALA A 141 12.79 10.46 0.81
N ASP A 142 11.84 9.84 0.10
CA ASP A 142 10.70 10.54 -0.49
C ASP A 142 9.38 10.20 0.19
N ILE A 143 8.61 11.23 0.56
CA ILE A 143 7.26 11.06 1.11
C ILE A 143 6.32 10.37 0.12
N ASP A 144 6.52 10.58 -1.18
CA ASP A 144 5.68 9.96 -2.22
C ASP A 144 5.90 8.44 -2.28
N ASP A 145 7.12 7.97 -2.02
CA ASP A 145 7.44 6.54 -1.89
C ASP A 145 6.76 5.94 -0.67
N VAL A 146 6.79 6.63 0.48
CA VAL A 146 6.06 6.21 1.70
C VAL A 146 4.57 6.11 1.43
N ILE A 147 3.97 7.10 0.77
CA ILE A 147 2.55 7.11 0.43
C ILE A 147 2.22 5.93 -0.50
N ALA A 148 2.97 5.76 -1.58
CA ALA A 148 2.74 4.67 -2.54
C ALA A 148 2.85 3.28 -1.88
N ASN A 149 3.85 3.11 -1.00
CA ASN A 149 4.05 1.87 -0.25
C ASN A 149 2.92 1.61 0.78
N PHE A 150 2.46 2.66 1.46
CA PHE A 150 1.28 2.60 2.33
C PHE A 150 0.04 2.15 1.55
N LEU A 151 -0.20 2.74 0.37
CA LEU A 151 -1.31 2.38 -0.51
C LEU A 151 -1.22 0.92 -0.96
N GLY A 152 -0.03 0.47 -1.38
CA GLY A 152 0.22 -0.93 -1.73
C GLY A 152 -0.13 -1.88 -0.59
N CYS A 153 0.37 -1.61 0.61
CA CYS A 153 0.12 -2.45 1.78
C CYS A 153 -1.38 -2.51 2.14
N MET A 154 -2.07 -1.37 2.12
CA MET A 154 -3.50 -1.33 2.44
C MET A 154 -4.35 -2.03 1.39
N LEU A 155 -4.03 -1.85 0.10
CA LEU A 155 -4.69 -2.56 -0.99
C LEU A 155 -4.50 -4.08 -0.87
N GLY A 156 -3.27 -4.52 -0.59
CA GLY A 156 -2.95 -5.93 -0.34
C GLY A 156 -3.76 -6.51 0.82
N TYR A 157 -3.95 -5.76 1.90
CA TYR A 157 -4.76 -6.19 3.03
C TYR A 157 -6.25 -6.34 2.69
N VAL A 158 -6.81 -5.39 1.92
CA VAL A 158 -8.19 -5.49 1.44
C VAL A 158 -8.35 -6.75 0.57
N VAL A 159 -7.40 -7.00 -0.33
CA VAL A 159 -7.35 -8.22 -1.16
C VAL A 159 -7.32 -9.48 -0.28
N TYR A 160 -6.48 -9.52 0.76
CA TYR A 160 -6.43 -10.64 1.71
C TYR A 160 -7.76 -10.88 2.44
N ARG A 161 -8.54 -9.84 2.75
CA ARG A 161 -9.82 -9.96 3.45
C ARG A 161 -10.96 -10.44 2.56
N ILE A 162 -10.92 -10.04 1.28
CA ILE A 162 -11.97 -10.32 0.28
C ILE A 162 -11.74 -11.68 -0.40
N LEU A 163 -10.51 -12.02 -0.80
CA LEU A 163 -10.22 -13.25 -1.55
C LEU A 163 -10.79 -14.53 -0.90
N PRO A 164 -10.52 -14.83 0.39
CA PRO A 164 -11.11 -16.01 1.03
C PRO A 164 -12.62 -15.92 1.17
N ALA A 165 -13.19 -14.72 1.20
CA ALA A 165 -14.64 -14.56 1.28
C ALA A 165 -15.33 -14.90 -0.06
N LEU A 166 -14.65 -14.67 -1.18
CA LEU A 166 -15.11 -15.04 -2.52
C LEU A 166 -14.98 -16.55 -2.79
N PHE A 167 -13.87 -17.16 -2.37
CA PHE A 167 -13.54 -18.55 -2.73
C PHE A 167 -13.82 -19.57 -1.63
N CYS A 168 -13.87 -19.15 -0.36
CA CYS A 168 -14.17 -20.05 0.76
C CYS A 168 -15.52 -19.65 1.38
N ASN A 169 -16.49 -20.56 1.27
CA ASN A 169 -17.86 -20.42 1.80
C ASN A 169 -17.92 -20.47 3.35
N ARG A 170 -16.89 -19.95 4.04
CA ARG A 170 -16.71 -20.04 5.50
C ARG A 170 -17.30 -18.85 6.27
N LYS A 171 -17.76 -17.79 5.60
CA LYS A 171 -18.28 -16.59 6.28
C LYS A 171 -19.80 -16.65 6.39
N LYS A 172 -20.33 -16.30 7.58
CA LYS A 172 -21.78 -16.23 7.87
C LYS A 172 -22.53 -15.16 7.06
N ARG A 173 -21.81 -14.25 6.39
CA ARG A 173 -22.36 -13.14 5.61
C ARG A 173 -21.92 -13.28 4.16
N PRO A 174 -22.81 -13.04 3.18
CA PRO A 174 -22.46 -13.11 1.75
C PRO A 174 -21.46 -12.01 1.38
N VAL A 175 -20.67 -12.27 0.33
CA VAL A 175 -19.88 -11.24 -0.35
C VAL A 175 -20.72 -10.72 -1.50
N GLY A 176 -20.93 -9.42 -1.54
CA GLY A 176 -21.75 -8.76 -2.56
C GLY A 176 -21.36 -7.32 -2.76
N LEU A 177 -22.26 -6.54 -3.36
CA LEU A 177 -22.07 -5.12 -3.65
C LEU A 177 -21.77 -4.29 -2.39
N GLY A 178 -22.28 -4.70 -1.22
CA GLY A 178 -21.97 -4.06 0.05
C GLY A 178 -20.52 -4.27 0.48
N THR A 179 -19.90 -5.40 0.13
CA THR A 179 -18.46 -5.64 0.36
C THR A 179 -17.59 -4.76 -0.54
N ALA A 180 -18.06 -4.47 -1.77
CA ALA A 180 -17.35 -3.61 -2.71
C ALA A 180 -17.26 -2.15 -2.24
N SER A 181 -18.14 -1.71 -1.33
CA SER A 181 -18.07 -0.36 -0.73
C SER A 181 -16.68 -0.05 -0.16
N VAL A 182 -16.04 -0.99 0.53
CA VAL A 182 -14.71 -0.79 1.13
C VAL A 182 -13.62 -0.55 0.08
N LEU A 183 -13.76 -1.17 -1.11
CA LEU A 183 -12.83 -0.91 -2.22
C LEU A 183 -13.06 0.49 -2.79
N VAL A 184 -14.33 0.90 -2.93
CA VAL A 184 -14.68 2.26 -3.38
C VAL A 184 -14.20 3.31 -2.38
N ASP A 185 -14.40 3.08 -1.09
CA ASP A 185 -13.88 3.93 -0.01
C ASP A 185 -12.37 4.06 -0.09
N PHE A 186 -11.66 2.94 -0.25
CA PHE A 186 -10.22 2.94 -0.39
C PHE A 186 -9.78 3.79 -1.60
N ILE A 187 -10.38 3.57 -2.77
CA ILE A 187 -10.08 4.34 -3.98
C ILE A 187 -10.37 5.84 -3.77
N ALA A 188 -11.51 6.17 -3.17
CA ALA A 188 -11.91 7.56 -2.93
C ALA A 188 -10.94 8.30 -2.01
N LEU A 189 -10.48 7.63 -0.94
CA LEU A 189 -9.51 8.18 -0.01
C LEU A 189 -8.12 8.29 -0.63
N CYS A 190 -7.68 7.30 -1.42
CA CYS A 190 -6.43 7.40 -2.17
C CYS A 190 -6.44 8.59 -3.13
N TRP A 191 -7.60 8.84 -3.75
CA TRP A 191 -7.78 9.87 -4.75
C TRP A 191 -7.66 11.29 -4.18
N GLY A 192 -8.41 11.61 -3.12
CA GLY A 192 -8.59 13.01 -2.70
C GLY A 192 -8.33 13.29 -1.23
N VAL A 193 -7.69 12.40 -0.49
CA VAL A 193 -7.12 12.81 0.81
C VAL A 193 -5.95 13.74 0.55
N THR A 194 -6.08 14.98 1.02
CA THR A 194 -5.08 16.03 0.91
C THR A 194 -3.98 15.88 1.97
N LEU A 195 -2.73 16.03 1.54
CA LEU A 195 -1.53 16.10 2.37
C LEU A 195 -0.83 17.42 2.04
N ARG A 196 -0.86 18.37 2.98
CA ARG A 196 -0.30 19.73 2.78
C ARG A 196 -0.85 20.45 1.53
N GLY A 197 -2.14 20.25 1.23
CA GLY A 197 -2.81 20.86 0.07
C GLY A 197 -2.69 20.08 -1.24
N TRP A 198 -1.95 18.97 -1.27
CA TRP A 198 -1.78 18.12 -2.46
C TRP A 198 -2.47 16.77 -2.28
N CYS A 199 -3.00 16.19 -3.35
CA CYS A 199 -3.55 14.84 -3.36
C CYS A 199 -3.15 14.06 -4.61
N LEU A 200 -3.33 12.73 -4.58
CA LEU A 200 -3.03 11.88 -5.74
C LEU A 200 -3.86 12.27 -6.98
N GLY A 201 -5.10 12.73 -6.77
CA GLY A 201 -5.99 13.21 -7.82
C GLY A 201 -5.42 14.40 -8.60
N ASP A 202 -4.64 15.27 -7.95
CA ASP A 202 -3.95 16.39 -8.61
C ASP A 202 -2.97 15.90 -9.66
N LEU A 203 -2.21 14.86 -9.30
CA LEU A 203 -1.23 14.24 -10.19
C LEU A 203 -1.91 13.63 -11.42
N VAL A 204 -3.06 12.96 -11.21
CA VAL A 204 -3.84 12.38 -12.32
C VAL A 204 -4.44 13.46 -13.19
N PHE A 205 -5.01 14.51 -12.61
CA PHE A 205 -5.57 15.64 -13.35
C PHE A 205 -4.51 16.35 -14.18
N ARG A 206 -3.33 16.60 -13.59
CA ARG A 206 -2.17 17.17 -14.28
C ARG A 206 -1.72 16.30 -15.46
N HIS A 207 -1.69 14.98 -15.28
CA HIS A 207 -1.32 14.06 -16.36
C HIS A 207 -2.34 14.05 -17.51
N LEU A 208 -3.62 14.27 -17.21
CA LEU A 208 -4.70 14.39 -18.20
C LEU A 208 -4.85 15.79 -18.79
N GLY A 209 -4.05 16.78 -18.35
CA GLY A 209 -4.16 18.17 -18.80
C GLY A 209 -5.40 18.90 -18.25
N LEU A 210 -5.98 18.43 -17.15
CA LEU A 210 -7.14 19.02 -16.48
C LEU A 210 -6.70 19.95 -15.35
N SER A 211 -7.49 20.99 -15.07
CA SER A 211 -7.30 21.84 -13.90
C SER A 211 -7.78 21.12 -12.63
N ALA A 212 -6.93 21.11 -11.59
CA ALA A 212 -7.28 20.57 -10.26
C ALA A 212 -8.10 21.53 -9.41
N TRP A 213 -8.03 22.84 -9.69
CA TRP A 213 -8.68 23.90 -8.92
C TRP A 213 -9.56 24.77 -9.81
N SER A 214 -10.69 25.24 -9.26
CA SER A 214 -11.65 26.08 -10.00
C SER A 214 -11.17 27.51 -10.22
N ASN A 215 -10.32 28.04 -9.34
CA ASN A 215 -9.88 29.44 -9.38
C ASN A 215 -8.36 29.50 -9.52
N ASN A 216 -7.88 29.27 -10.74
CA ASN A 216 -6.46 29.06 -11.03
C ASN A 216 -5.77 30.33 -11.58
N SER A 217 -6.24 31.52 -11.17
CA SER A 217 -5.82 32.81 -11.74
C SER A 217 -4.35 33.15 -11.54
N ASP A 218 -3.70 32.62 -10.50
CA ASP A 218 -2.27 32.85 -10.20
C ASP A 218 -1.38 31.60 -10.41
N GLY A 219 -1.86 30.64 -11.20
CA GLY A 219 -1.18 29.38 -11.47
C GLY A 219 -1.54 28.25 -10.50
N VAL A 220 -1.11 27.02 -10.85
CA VAL A 220 -1.46 25.74 -10.17
C VAL A 220 -1.20 25.74 -8.65
N TYR A 221 -0.42 26.69 -8.14
CA TYR A 221 -0.01 26.81 -6.73
C TYR A 221 -0.85 27.78 -5.90
N ALA A 222 -1.83 28.47 -6.49
CA ALA A 222 -2.63 29.46 -5.78
C ALA A 222 -3.55 28.84 -4.71
N MET A 223 -3.78 27.51 -4.75
CA MET A 223 -4.57 26.72 -3.80
C MET A 223 -5.86 27.42 -3.33
N SER A 224 -6.54 28.11 -4.25
CA SER A 224 -7.72 28.91 -3.93
C SER A 224 -8.92 28.47 -4.77
N GLY A 225 -10.09 28.47 -4.14
CA GLY A 225 -11.33 28.00 -4.75
C GLY A 225 -11.58 26.51 -4.52
N VAL A 226 -12.38 25.89 -5.38
CA VAL A 226 -12.86 24.53 -5.18
C VAL A 226 -11.87 23.51 -5.74
N HIS A 227 -11.47 22.57 -4.89
CA HIS A 227 -10.56 21.49 -5.23
C HIS A 227 -11.33 20.32 -5.88
N TYR A 228 -11.20 20.15 -7.20
CA TYR A 228 -11.99 19.17 -7.94
C TYR A 228 -11.76 17.71 -7.52
N PRO A 229 -10.53 17.25 -7.20
CA PRO A 229 -10.30 15.93 -6.63
C PRO A 229 -11.13 15.64 -5.37
N GLU A 230 -11.32 16.62 -4.49
CA GLU A 230 -12.13 16.45 -3.28
C GLU A 230 -13.62 16.24 -3.62
N ILE A 231 -14.13 16.89 -4.68
CA ILE A 231 -15.52 16.64 -5.16
C ILE A 231 -15.67 15.21 -5.64
N VAL A 232 -14.71 14.72 -6.44
CA VAL A 232 -14.71 13.33 -6.92
C VAL A 232 -14.69 12.36 -5.74
N THR A 233 -13.87 12.65 -4.72
CA THR A 233 -13.83 11.86 -3.48
C THR A 233 -15.18 11.84 -2.76
N LEU A 234 -15.87 12.98 -2.62
CA LEU A 234 -17.22 13.00 -2.00
C LEU A 234 -18.24 12.16 -2.78
N LEU A 235 -18.21 12.23 -4.12
CA LEU A 235 -19.10 11.43 -4.96
C LEU A 235 -18.86 9.93 -4.77
N LEU A 236 -17.60 9.51 -4.75
CA LEU A 236 -17.23 8.12 -4.56
C LEU A 236 -17.59 7.62 -3.15
N LEU A 237 -17.31 8.40 -2.10
CA LEU A 237 -17.68 8.07 -0.72
C LEU A 237 -19.20 8.01 -0.53
N GLY A 238 -19.95 8.94 -1.16
CA GLY A 238 -21.42 8.89 -1.18
C GLY A 238 -21.95 7.61 -1.85
N GLY A 239 -21.36 7.22 -2.99
CA GLY A 239 -21.67 5.96 -3.66
C GLY A 239 -21.35 4.74 -2.78
N ALA A 240 -20.19 4.73 -2.12
CA ALA A 240 -19.79 3.66 -1.21
C ALA A 240 -20.75 3.54 -0.01
N LEU A 241 -21.17 4.66 0.57
CA LEU A 241 -22.14 4.70 1.67
C LEU A 241 -23.50 4.16 1.25
N LEU A 242 -23.98 4.50 0.04
CA LEU A 242 -25.23 3.98 -0.51
C LEU A 242 -25.16 2.46 -0.74
N LEU A 243 -24.05 1.96 -1.27
CA LEU A 243 -23.83 0.52 -1.45
C LEU A 243 -23.80 -0.20 -0.10
N ALA A 244 -23.05 0.32 0.86
CA ALA A 244 -22.95 -0.24 2.20
C ALA A 244 -24.30 -0.25 2.94
N GLY A 245 -25.10 0.81 2.80
CA GLY A 245 -26.42 0.93 3.41
C GLY A 245 -27.44 0.00 2.78
N ARG A 246 -27.51 -0.05 1.44
CA ARG A 246 -28.45 -0.91 0.70
C ARG A 246 -28.15 -2.40 0.89
N TYR A 247 -26.88 -2.76 0.99
CA TYR A 247 -26.41 -4.14 1.14
C TYR A 247 -25.74 -4.38 2.51
N ASN A 248 -26.36 -3.89 3.59
CA ASN A 248 -25.81 -3.91 4.95
C ASN A 248 -25.55 -5.32 5.55
N LYS A 249 -26.14 -6.37 4.97
CA LYS A 249 -25.93 -7.77 5.38
C LYS A 249 -24.64 -8.35 4.80
N ASP A 250 -24.05 -7.70 3.82
CA ASP A 250 -22.84 -8.17 3.17
C ASP A 250 -21.64 -8.09 4.12
N TYR A 251 -20.65 -8.92 3.86
CA TYR A 251 -19.37 -8.88 4.55
C TYR A 251 -18.72 -7.50 4.36
N LEU A 252 -18.16 -6.90 5.43
CA LEU A 252 -17.53 -5.57 5.43
C LEU A 252 -18.41 -4.35 5.09
N ALA A 253 -19.72 -4.51 4.81
CA ALA A 253 -20.60 -3.37 4.53
C ALA A 253 -20.64 -2.35 5.69
N ALA A 254 -20.78 -2.82 6.94
CA ALA A 254 -20.79 -1.92 8.10
C ALA A 254 -19.46 -1.14 8.29
N PRO A 255 -18.27 -1.79 8.24
CA PRO A 255 -17.00 -1.06 8.18
C PRO A 255 -16.92 -0.05 7.02
N GLY A 256 -17.37 -0.41 5.82
CA GLY A 256 -17.39 0.49 4.66
C GLY A 256 -18.24 1.73 4.92
N ALA A 257 -19.47 1.57 5.43
CA ALA A 257 -20.30 2.72 5.81
C ALA A 257 -19.61 3.67 6.81
N VAL A 258 -18.90 3.13 7.81
CA VAL A 258 -18.15 3.94 8.78
C VAL A 258 -17.01 4.70 8.11
N VAL A 259 -16.25 4.04 7.23
CA VAL A 259 -15.15 4.67 6.48
C VAL A 259 -15.69 5.76 5.54
N ALA A 260 -16.78 5.48 4.82
CA ALA A 260 -17.43 6.44 3.93
C ALA A 260 -17.86 7.72 4.65
N VAL A 261 -18.49 7.58 5.83
CA VAL A 261 -18.92 8.73 6.66
C VAL A 261 -17.71 9.49 7.21
N ALA A 262 -16.74 8.80 7.80
CA ALA A 262 -15.56 9.45 8.38
C ALA A 262 -14.73 10.16 7.30
N GLY A 263 -14.53 9.52 6.15
CA GLY A 263 -13.88 10.10 4.98
C GLY A 263 -14.65 11.30 4.43
N GLY A 264 -15.97 11.21 4.34
CA GLY A 264 -16.80 12.31 3.85
C GLY A 264 -16.73 13.54 4.75
N VAL A 265 -16.78 13.34 6.07
CA VAL A 265 -16.57 14.42 7.06
C VAL A 265 -15.18 15.03 6.91
N TYR A 266 -14.13 14.21 6.80
CA TYR A 266 -12.77 14.69 6.57
C TYR A 266 -12.69 15.55 5.30
N THR A 267 -13.21 15.06 4.16
CA THR A 267 -13.15 15.79 2.89
C THR A 267 -13.92 17.10 2.95
N ILE A 268 -15.09 17.14 3.59
CA ILE A 268 -15.87 18.38 3.79
C ILE A 268 -15.08 19.38 4.65
N VAL A 269 -14.45 18.91 5.74
CA VAL A 269 -13.63 19.78 6.59
C VAL A 269 -12.41 20.30 5.82
N SER A 270 -11.75 19.44 5.04
CA SER A 270 -10.63 19.83 4.16
C SER A 270 -11.05 20.92 3.18
N MET A 271 -12.18 20.74 2.49
CA MET A 271 -12.76 21.75 1.58
C MET A 271 -13.04 23.08 2.27
N LEU A 272 -13.54 23.06 3.51
CA LEU A 272 -13.84 24.30 4.24
C LEU A 272 -12.57 25.03 4.68
N LEU A 273 -11.51 24.30 5.00
CA LEU A 273 -10.23 24.86 5.41
C LEU A 273 -9.40 25.37 4.22
N SER A 274 -9.62 24.86 3.01
CA SER A 274 -8.91 25.26 1.78
C SER A 274 -9.50 26.49 1.08
N VAL A 275 -10.63 27.02 1.56
CA VAL A 275 -11.30 28.22 1.01
C VAL A 275 -10.74 29.53 1.57
N HIS A 276 -9.71 29.49 2.42
CA HIS A 276 -9.08 30.64 3.07
C HIS A 276 -7.58 30.71 2.79
#